data_AF-A0A3D2WAJ8-F1
#
_entry.id   AF-A0A3D2WAJ8-F1
#
_cell.length_a   1.000
_cell.length_b   1.000
_cell.length_c   1.000
_cell.angle_alpha   90.00
_cell.angle_beta   90.00
_cell.angle_gamma   90.00
#
_symmetry.space_group_name_H-M   'P 1'
#
loop_
_entity.id
_entity.type
_entity.pdbx_description
1 polymer ?
#
loop_
_entity_poly.entity_id
_entity_poly.type
_entity_poly.pdbx_seq_one_letter_code
_entity_poly.pdbx_strand_id
1 'polypeptide(L)'
;MLRKTIVSLLAVLVLAGCGQKEYTMQDGLYVPQEIKDGQVDVPYMIVEGDHFTVVQNMAVSYQPSGTMQKNGNEVTMETEYLDQKCRWAFELTDNDRLKYIAKDSSLPENSEEWKDGTIFVLTDISD
;
A
#
# COMPACT_ATOMS: atom_id res chain seq x y z
N MET A 1 -42.42 -40.17 0.42
CA MET A 1 -40.97 -40.10 0.67
C MET A 1 -40.44 -38.78 0.14
N LEU A 2 -40.43 -37.72 0.95
CA LEU A 2 -40.06 -36.37 0.52
C LEU A 2 -39.14 -35.74 1.60
N ARG A 3 -37.91 -36.24 1.70
CA ARG A 3 -36.97 -35.84 2.77
C ARG A 3 -35.51 -35.92 2.32
N LYS A 4 -35.11 -35.38 1.16
CA LYS A 4 -33.66 -35.31 0.81
C LYS A 4 -33.17 -34.07 0.03
N THR A 5 -33.99 -33.06 -0.25
CA THR A 5 -33.58 -31.99 -1.20
C THR A 5 -33.46 -30.58 -0.60
N ILE A 6 -33.49 -30.42 0.73
CA ILE A 6 -33.50 -29.07 1.36
C ILE A 6 -32.12 -28.67 1.93
N VAL A 7 -31.17 -29.60 2.09
CA VAL A 7 -29.92 -29.31 2.82
C VAL A 7 -28.83 -28.66 1.94
N SER A 8 -28.91 -28.78 0.61
CA SER A 8 -27.83 -28.27 -0.27
C SER A 8 -27.92 -26.77 -0.60
N LEU A 9 -29.06 -26.11 -0.37
CA LEU A 9 -29.21 -24.69 -0.73
C LEU A 9 -28.68 -23.73 0.35
N LEU A 10 -28.57 -24.20 1.60
CA LEU A 10 -28.14 -23.36 2.73
C LEU A 10 -26.60 -23.21 2.81
N ALA A 11 -25.84 -24.10 2.19
CA ALA A 11 -24.37 -24.05 2.19
C ALA A 11 -23.80 -22.99 1.22
N VAL A 12 -24.53 -22.62 0.17
CA VAL A 12 -24.08 -21.63 -0.83
C VAL A 12 -24.22 -20.20 -0.29
N LEU A 13 -25.21 -19.93 0.57
CA LEU A 13 -25.42 -18.62 1.17
C LEU A 13 -24.42 -18.28 2.28
N VAL A 14 -23.74 -19.28 2.86
CA VAL A 14 -22.70 -19.07 3.90
C VAL A 14 -21.33 -18.75 3.28
N LEU A 15 -21.12 -19.05 1.99
CA LEU A 15 -19.92 -18.66 1.25
C LEU A 15 -19.95 -17.23 0.71
N ALA A 16 -21.08 -16.52 0.83
CA ALA A 16 -21.15 -15.07 0.63
C ALA A 16 -20.68 -14.29 1.89
N GLY A 17 -19.99 -14.97 2.81
CA GLY A 17 -19.44 -14.41 4.03
C GLY A 17 -18.25 -13.51 3.75
N CYS A 18 -18.42 -12.22 4.06
CA CYS A 18 -17.40 -11.18 4.10
C CYS A 18 -16.65 -10.93 2.80
N GLY A 19 -17.32 -10.32 1.81
CA GLY A 19 -16.60 -9.47 0.87
C GLY A 19 -15.98 -8.33 1.66
N GLN A 20 -14.68 -8.41 1.96
CA GLN A 20 -13.94 -7.27 2.48
C GLN A 20 -14.13 -6.14 1.46
N LYS A 21 -14.49 -4.94 1.92
CA LYS A 21 -14.65 -3.80 1.01
C LYS A 21 -13.30 -3.60 0.30
N GLU A 22 -13.30 -3.77 -1.02
CA GLU A 22 -12.13 -3.47 -1.83
C GLU A 22 -12.06 -1.97 -2.08
N TYR A 23 -10.87 -1.43 -1.93
CA TYR A 23 -10.57 -0.03 -2.20
C TYR A 23 -9.86 0.12 -3.53
N THR A 24 -9.99 1.31 -4.11
CA THR A 24 -9.26 1.70 -5.31
C THR A 24 -8.14 2.64 -4.89
N MET A 25 -6.92 2.30 -5.28
CA MET A 25 -5.78 3.20 -5.14
C MET A 25 -5.88 4.30 -6.18
N GLN A 26 -5.50 5.51 -5.81
CA GLN A 26 -5.58 6.69 -6.68
C GLN A 26 -4.17 7.18 -6.99
N ASP A 27 -4.05 7.88 -8.13
CA ASP A 27 -2.82 8.57 -8.48
C ASP A 27 -2.65 9.80 -7.58
N GLY A 28 -1.40 10.13 -7.26
CA GLY A 28 -1.05 11.36 -6.55
C GLY A 28 0.04 11.20 -5.50
N LEU A 29 0.13 12.21 -4.63
CA LEU A 29 1.14 12.32 -3.58
C LEU A 29 0.62 11.73 -2.27
N TYR A 30 1.31 10.72 -1.75
CA TYR A 30 1.02 10.06 -0.48
C TYR A 30 2.06 10.47 0.57
N VAL A 31 1.61 11.15 1.63
CA VAL A 31 2.47 11.60 2.72
C VAL A 31 2.07 10.96 4.05
N PRO A 32 3.00 10.73 5.00
CA PRO A 32 2.66 10.24 6.33
C PRO A 32 1.58 11.11 6.99
N GLN A 33 0.60 10.48 7.63
CA GLN A 33 -0.48 11.20 8.32
C GLN A 33 0.05 12.00 9.51
N GLU A 34 1.04 11.44 10.22
CA GLU A 34 1.65 12.04 11.41
C GLU A 34 2.90 12.84 11.02
N ILE A 35 2.70 13.97 10.33
CA ILE A 35 3.77 14.95 10.11
C ILE A 35 3.68 16.00 11.22
N LYS A 36 4.79 16.20 11.94
CA LYS A 36 4.89 17.30 12.91
C LYS A 36 5.08 18.62 12.16
N ASP A 37 4.47 19.68 12.67
CA ASP A 37 4.67 21.02 12.13
C ASP A 37 6.17 21.38 12.14
N GLY A 38 6.67 21.85 11.00
CA GLY A 38 8.10 22.16 10.78
C GLY A 38 9.02 20.95 10.56
N GLN A 39 8.50 19.72 10.42
CA GLN A 39 9.32 18.57 10.06
C GLN A 39 9.76 18.67 8.59
N VAL A 40 11.07 18.86 8.40
CA VAL A 40 11.75 18.73 7.11
C VAL A 40 12.23 17.29 6.95
N ASP A 41 12.39 16.81 5.72
CA ASP A 41 12.78 15.43 5.38
C ASP A 41 11.75 14.35 5.79
N VAL A 42 10.49 14.57 5.43
CA VAL A 42 9.45 13.53 5.57
C VAL A 42 9.45 12.66 4.33
N PRO A 43 9.56 11.32 4.47
CA PRO A 43 9.48 10.44 3.32
C PRO A 43 8.06 10.44 2.75
N TYR A 44 7.94 10.41 1.42
CA TYR A 44 6.65 10.39 0.73
C TYR A 44 6.71 9.49 -0.50
N MET A 45 5.54 9.24 -1.08
CA MET A 45 5.41 8.44 -2.30
C MET A 45 4.59 9.18 -3.34
N ILE A 46 4.98 9.02 -4.61
CA ILE A 46 4.19 9.48 -5.75
C ILE A 46 3.71 8.22 -6.48
N VAL A 47 2.42 8.19 -6.83
CA VAL A 47 1.77 7.08 -7.52
C VAL A 47 1.16 7.58 -8.82
N GLU A 48 1.45 6.90 -9.92
CA GLU A 48 0.96 7.22 -11.27
C GLU A 48 0.61 5.92 -12.02
N GLY A 49 -0.67 5.55 -12.02
CA GLY A 49 -1.13 4.28 -12.57
C GLY A 49 -0.57 3.09 -11.80
N ASP A 50 0.21 2.25 -12.48
CA ASP A 50 0.94 1.13 -11.89
C ASP A 50 2.40 1.47 -11.57
N HIS A 51 2.79 2.75 -11.65
CA HIS A 51 4.12 3.22 -11.30
C HIS A 51 4.14 3.94 -9.95
N PHE A 52 5.30 3.89 -9.29
CA PHE A 52 5.54 4.64 -8.07
C PHE A 52 6.95 5.23 -8.02
N THR A 53 7.12 6.26 -7.19
CA THR A 53 8.41 6.77 -6.74
C THR A 53 8.38 6.91 -5.22
N VAL A 54 9.34 6.33 -4.52
CA VAL A 54 9.55 6.53 -3.08
C VAL A 54 10.65 7.56 -2.87
N VAL A 55 10.35 8.59 -2.08
CA VAL A 55 11.32 9.60 -1.66
C VAL A 55 11.57 9.40 -0.18
N GLN A 56 12.73 8.84 0.19
CA GLN A 56 13.09 8.61 1.59
C GLN A 56 13.80 9.82 2.23
N ASN A 57 14.61 10.53 1.44
CA ASN A 57 15.37 11.68 1.89
C ASN A 57 15.42 12.73 0.77
N MET A 58 15.21 14.01 1.09
CA MET A 58 15.23 15.08 0.07
C MET A 58 16.65 15.44 -0.40
N ALA A 59 17.68 15.05 0.35
CA ALA A 59 19.08 15.33 0.04
C ALA A 59 19.73 14.27 -0.87
N VAL A 60 19.00 13.23 -1.30
CA VAL A 60 19.52 12.24 -2.25
C VAL A 60 19.09 12.55 -3.68
N SER A 61 20.02 12.39 -4.62
CA SER A 61 19.82 12.69 -6.05
C SER A 61 19.08 11.60 -6.81
N TYR A 62 18.83 10.43 -6.20
CA TYR A 62 18.19 9.30 -6.85
C TYR A 62 17.12 8.69 -5.95
N GLN A 63 15.91 8.58 -6.47
CA GLN A 63 14.72 8.13 -5.76
C GLN A 63 14.29 6.77 -6.34
N PRO A 64 14.14 5.71 -5.52
CA PRO A 64 13.66 4.41 -6.01
C PRO A 64 12.28 4.55 -6.66
N SER A 65 12.19 4.17 -7.93
CA SER A 65 10.94 4.17 -8.70
C SER A 65 10.74 2.81 -9.36
N GLY A 66 9.51 2.33 -9.46
CA GLY A 66 9.24 1.00 -10.00
C GLY A 66 7.79 0.76 -10.34
N THR A 67 7.36 -0.50 -10.20
CA THR A 67 5.99 -0.92 -10.47
C THR A 67 5.28 -1.37 -9.22
N MET A 68 3.97 -1.14 -9.23
CA MET A 68 3.05 -1.49 -8.18
C MET A 68 2.17 -2.65 -8.62
N GLN A 69 1.90 -3.56 -7.70
CA GLN A 69 0.96 -4.66 -7.86
C GLN A 69 -0.09 -4.57 -6.75
N LYS A 70 -1.36 -4.80 -7.10
CA LYS A 70 -2.49 -4.79 -6.16
C LYS A 70 -3.23 -6.12 -6.19
N ASN A 71 -3.49 -6.68 -5.02
CA ASN A 71 -4.30 -7.87 -4.83
C ASN A 71 -5.34 -7.61 -3.72
N GLY A 72 -6.59 -7.33 -4.11
CA GLY A 72 -7.59 -6.83 -3.16
C GLY A 72 -7.13 -5.50 -2.56
N ASN A 73 -6.96 -5.43 -1.24
CA ASN A 73 -6.44 -4.26 -0.54
C ASN A 73 -4.93 -4.33 -0.26
N GLU A 74 -4.26 -5.41 -0.62
CA GLU A 74 -2.81 -5.53 -0.49
C GLU A 74 -2.14 -4.82 -1.68
N VAL A 75 -1.17 -3.96 -1.38
CA VAL A 75 -0.40 -3.23 -2.37
C VAL A 75 1.08 -3.54 -2.15
N THR A 76 1.77 -3.92 -3.21
CA THR A 76 3.22 -4.18 -3.20
C THR A 76 3.88 -3.28 -4.23
N MET A 77 4.91 -2.55 -3.81
CA MET A 77 5.72 -1.67 -4.65
C MET A 77 7.12 -2.24 -4.73
N GLU A 78 7.57 -2.59 -5.93
CA GLU A 78 8.84 -3.26 -6.16
C GLU A 78 9.71 -2.49 -7.16
N THR A 79 11.01 -2.43 -6.86
CA THR A 79 12.02 -1.90 -7.77
C THR A 79 13.37 -2.55 -7.52
N GLU A 80 14.32 -2.29 -8.41
CA GLU A 80 15.72 -2.60 -8.23
C GLU A 80 16.49 -1.28 -8.15
N TYR A 81 17.16 -1.05 -7.02
CA TYR A 81 17.92 0.15 -6.73
C TYR A 81 19.34 -0.23 -6.31
N LEU A 82 20.35 0.30 -7.02
CA LEU A 82 21.77 -0.02 -6.80
C LEU A 82 22.04 -1.54 -6.78
N ASP A 83 21.46 -2.27 -7.73
CA ASP A 83 21.53 -3.73 -7.85
C ASP A 83 20.94 -4.50 -6.65
N GLN A 84 20.09 -3.83 -5.85
CA GLN A 84 19.40 -4.41 -4.71
C GLN A 84 17.89 -4.32 -4.92
N LYS A 85 17.18 -5.43 -4.66
CA LYS A 85 15.72 -5.44 -4.72
C LYS A 85 15.15 -4.69 -3.53
N CYS A 86 14.21 -3.78 -3.80
CA CYS A 86 13.43 -3.09 -2.78
C CYS A 86 11.97 -3.47 -2.95
N ARG A 87 11.33 -3.84 -1.84
CA ARG A 87 9.91 -4.15 -1.78
C ARG A 87 9.28 -3.42 -0.59
N TRP A 88 8.30 -2.57 -0.86
CA TRP A 88 7.42 -2.02 0.17
C TRP A 88 6.04 -2.67 0.07
N ALA A 89 5.53 -3.13 1.19
CA ALA A 89 4.20 -3.72 1.30
C ALA A 89 3.27 -2.80 2.08
N PHE A 90 2.03 -2.69 1.60
CA PHE A 90 1.00 -1.85 2.19
C PHE A 90 -0.36 -2.55 2.19
N GLU A 91 -1.23 -2.06 3.06
CA GLU A 91 -2.66 -2.35 3.05
C GLU A 91 -3.44 -1.05 2.78
N LEU A 92 -4.32 -1.05 1.79
CA LEU A 92 -5.31 0.00 1.60
C LEU A 92 -6.33 -0.07 2.73
N THR A 93 -6.39 0.99 3.52
CA THR A 93 -7.35 1.12 4.63
C THR A 93 -8.61 1.88 4.21
N ASP A 94 -8.48 2.72 3.18
CA ASP A 94 -9.55 3.27 2.35
C ASP A 94 -8.99 3.65 0.96
N ASN A 95 -9.72 4.44 0.16
CA ASN A 95 -9.30 4.84 -1.18
C ASN A 95 -8.12 5.85 -1.20
N ASP A 96 -7.82 6.46 -0.06
CA ASP A 96 -6.86 7.56 0.07
C ASP A 96 -5.74 7.23 1.06
N ARG A 97 -5.73 6.02 1.65
CA ARG A 97 -4.83 5.67 2.75
C ARG A 97 -4.14 4.33 2.59
N LEU A 98 -2.82 4.37 2.65
CA LEU A 98 -1.94 3.21 2.66
C LEU A 98 -1.33 3.02 4.04
N LYS A 99 -1.50 1.84 4.63
CA LYS A 99 -0.81 1.44 5.85
C LYS A 99 0.42 0.63 5.50
N TYR A 100 1.61 1.08 5.88
CA TYR A 100 2.85 0.34 5.69
C TYR A 100 2.91 -0.93 6.55
N ILE A 101 3.35 -2.03 5.95
CA ILE A 101 3.47 -3.35 6.57
C ILE A 101 4.95 -3.79 6.53
N ALA A 102 5.67 -3.58 7.64
CA ALA A 102 7.11 -3.78 7.68
C ALA A 102 7.50 -5.26 7.50
N LYS A 103 6.74 -6.18 8.10
CA LYS A 103 7.02 -7.64 8.04
C LYS A 103 6.97 -8.23 6.62
N ASP A 104 6.24 -7.59 5.70
CA ASP A 104 6.04 -8.05 4.33
C ASP A 104 6.88 -7.21 3.34
N SER A 105 7.63 -6.24 3.87
CA SER A 105 8.57 -5.40 3.13
C SER A 105 9.97 -6.00 3.20
N SER A 106 10.79 -5.71 2.19
CA SER A 106 12.18 -6.16 2.11
C SER A 106 13.01 -5.04 1.50
N LEU A 107 13.78 -4.36 2.34
CA LEU A 107 14.63 -3.24 1.95
C LEU A 107 16.11 -3.58 2.21
N PRO A 108 17.04 -2.97 1.47
CA PRO A 108 18.46 -3.23 1.67
C PRO A 108 18.95 -2.81 3.04
N GLU A 109 20.03 -3.45 3.50
CA GLU A 109 20.72 -3.08 4.74
C GLU A 109 21.12 -1.59 4.69
N ASN A 110 20.76 -0.84 5.73
CA ASN A 110 20.95 0.63 5.88
C ASN A 110 19.96 1.53 5.13
N SER A 111 18.88 0.99 4.56
CA SER A 111 17.75 1.82 4.12
C SER A 111 17.00 2.41 5.33
N GLU A 112 16.40 3.58 5.15
CA GLU A 112 15.50 4.14 6.17
C GLU A 112 14.18 3.38 6.12
N GLU A 113 13.97 2.51 7.10
CA GLU A 113 12.70 1.79 7.25
C GLU A 113 11.66 2.71 7.90
N TRP A 114 10.48 2.78 7.29
CA TRP A 114 9.32 3.37 7.96
C TRP A 114 8.89 2.49 9.13
N LYS A 115 8.27 3.12 10.14
CA LYS A 115 7.70 2.38 11.25
C LYS A 115 6.51 1.54 10.76
N ASP A 116 6.43 0.30 11.20
CA ASP A 116 5.26 -0.56 10.94
C ASP A 116 3.96 0.14 11.33
N GLY A 117 2.95 0.06 10.46
CA GLY A 117 1.65 0.70 10.64
C GLY A 117 1.60 2.19 10.33
N THR A 118 2.69 2.80 9.82
CA THR A 118 2.66 4.19 9.31
C THR A 118 1.57 4.32 8.25
N ILE A 119 0.68 5.30 8.43
CA ILE A 119 -0.38 5.61 7.48
C ILE A 119 0.10 6.72 6.56
N PHE A 120 0.06 6.50 5.26
CA PHE A 120 0.24 7.51 4.23
C PHE A 120 -1.13 7.90 3.68
N VAL A 121 -1.36 9.20 3.51
CA VAL A 121 -2.63 9.76 3.05
C VAL A 121 -2.39 10.49 1.73
N LEU A 122 -3.29 10.28 0.77
CA LEU A 122 -3.34 11.04 -0.47
C LEU A 122 -3.57 12.52 -0.17
N THR A 123 -2.72 13.36 -0.72
CA THR A 123 -2.85 14.82 -0.64
C THR A 123 -3.19 15.37 -2.02
N ASP A 124 -4.05 16.38 -2.05
CA ASP A 124 -4.20 17.19 -3.24
C ASP A 124 -2.86 17.85 -3.57
N ILE A 125 -2.33 17.64 -4.78
CA ILE A 125 -1.29 18.48 -5.33
C ILE A 125 -2.01 19.79 -5.67
N SER A 126 -2.05 20.73 -4.73
CA SER A 126 -2.54 22.07 -5.02
C SER A 126 -1.55 22.75 -5.97
N ASP A 127 -1.99 22.97 -7.22
CA ASP A 127 -1.32 23.82 -8.22
C ASP A 127 -0.99 25.23 -7.69
#